data_AF-A0AA90PYA3-F1
#
_entry.id   AF-A0AA90PYA3-F1
#
_cell.length_a   1.000
_cell.length_b   1.000
_cell.length_c   1.000
_cell.angle_alpha   90.00
_cell.angle_beta   90.00
_cell.angle_gamma   90.00
#
_symmetry.space_group_name_H-M   'P 1'
#
loop_
_entity.id
_entity.type
_entity.pdbx_description
1 polymer ?
#
loop_
_entity_poly.entity_id
_entity_poly.type
_entity_poly.pdbx_seq_one_letter_code
_entity_poly.pdbx_strand_id
1 'polypeptide(L)'
;MRSAVLFLGVLFPILLASCREHTPASATVPATPAAARVAVAEAEAEAVLMHAIFGAKFNPAANEAPIEMSAPDQPGMRMYTIEPVAHAFLPNGDAALVANALAVQAGRDGIRVHTEGGLLNVFILRKADGRWTLLKHHVNVARLGTWERIGTARFMHLAPGKPGLAMLYGSAFQGYVERYLSLFDLGAADLRDLTGDGIAVSASALACEPADTETCYEVASGWRFAVSASGAAYNDLVFQFRGEEDSKKDVRRKGGEGPRLASDITRLDGAARYAYDGKTYVLVEGKNLARSH
;
A
#
# COMPACT_ATOMS: atom_id res chain seq x y z
N MET A 1 -6.72 -61.46 -61.07
CA MET A 1 -5.56 -62.08 -60.38
C MET A 1 -5.39 -61.35 -59.04
N ARG A 2 -5.81 -61.98 -57.94
CA ARG A 2 -4.97 -62.40 -56.80
C ARG A 2 -3.96 -61.35 -56.33
N SER A 3 -4.23 -60.70 -55.19
CA SER A 3 -3.58 -61.05 -53.90
C SER A 3 -3.86 -59.98 -52.83
N ALA A 4 -4.28 -60.47 -51.67
CA ALA A 4 -4.29 -59.76 -50.39
C ALA A 4 -2.87 -59.67 -49.81
N VAL A 5 -2.59 -58.65 -49.00
CA VAL A 5 -1.80 -58.74 -47.75
C VAL A 5 -2.22 -57.60 -46.81
N LEU A 6 -2.75 -57.96 -45.64
CA LEU A 6 -2.78 -57.15 -44.41
C LEU A 6 -1.35 -57.05 -43.85
N PHE A 7 -0.95 -55.88 -43.34
CA PHE A 7 -0.04 -55.83 -42.18
C PHE A 7 -0.39 -54.67 -41.25
N LEU A 8 -0.71 -55.04 -40.01
CA LEU A 8 -0.76 -54.19 -38.82
C LEU A 8 0.59 -53.51 -38.60
N GLY A 9 0.58 -52.22 -38.31
CA GLY A 9 1.75 -51.45 -37.88
C GLY A 9 1.34 -50.44 -36.81
N VAL A 10 1.76 -50.73 -35.58
CA VAL A 10 1.47 -50.07 -34.30
C VAL A 10 1.72 -48.55 -34.32
N LEU A 11 0.72 -47.79 -33.82
CA LEU A 11 0.83 -46.39 -33.41
C LEU A 11 1.72 -46.27 -32.17
N PHE A 12 2.85 -45.58 -32.29
CA PHE A 12 3.68 -45.12 -31.16
C PHE A 12 3.34 -43.65 -30.85
N PRO A 13 2.71 -43.32 -29.71
CA PRO A 13 2.70 -41.95 -29.23
C PRO A 13 4.03 -41.68 -28.53
N ILE A 14 4.81 -40.74 -29.08
CA ILE A 14 5.98 -40.16 -28.41
C ILE A 14 5.47 -39.33 -27.23
N LEU A 15 5.52 -39.91 -26.04
CA LEU A 15 5.34 -39.21 -24.77
C LEU A 15 6.59 -38.36 -24.52
N LEU A 16 6.52 -37.08 -24.92
CA LEU A 16 7.44 -36.06 -24.41
C LEU A 16 7.07 -35.77 -22.95
N ALA A 17 7.79 -36.39 -22.03
CA ALA A 17 7.79 -36.08 -20.61
C ALA A 17 8.34 -34.66 -20.42
N SER A 18 7.45 -33.66 -20.40
CA SER A 18 7.77 -32.32 -19.89
C SER A 18 7.70 -32.37 -18.37
N CYS A 19 8.86 -32.48 -17.72
CA CYS A 19 9.01 -32.19 -16.31
C CYS A 19 8.76 -30.69 -16.09
N ARG A 20 7.49 -30.32 -15.91
CA ARG A 20 7.13 -29.06 -15.26
C ARG A 20 7.36 -29.24 -13.77
N GLU A 21 8.40 -28.58 -13.26
CA GLU A 21 8.54 -28.28 -11.85
C GLU A 21 7.22 -27.66 -11.36
N HIS A 22 6.50 -28.44 -10.55
CA HIS A 22 5.33 -27.97 -9.82
C HIS A 22 5.83 -26.97 -8.78
N THR A 23 5.75 -25.68 -9.10
CA THR A 23 5.67 -24.65 -8.07
C THR A 23 4.42 -24.95 -7.24
N PRO A 24 4.52 -25.27 -5.94
CA PRO A 24 3.32 -25.43 -5.14
C PRO A 24 2.61 -24.08 -5.11
N ALA A 25 1.42 -24.05 -5.70
CA ALA A 25 0.48 -22.97 -5.49
C ALA A 25 0.39 -22.73 -3.97
N SER A 26 0.67 -21.50 -3.55
CA SER A 26 0.39 -21.06 -2.18
C SER A 26 -1.07 -21.38 -1.91
N ALA A 27 -1.31 -22.43 -1.14
CA ALA A 27 -2.64 -22.79 -0.71
C ALA A 27 -3.15 -21.65 0.15
N THR A 28 -4.08 -20.86 -0.39
CA THR A 28 -4.94 -19.99 0.41
C THR A 28 -5.59 -20.88 1.44
N VAL A 29 -5.15 -20.76 2.69
CA VAL A 29 -5.79 -21.42 3.83
C VAL A 29 -7.27 -21.07 3.77
N PRO A 30 -8.19 -22.05 3.73
CA PRO A 30 -9.61 -21.75 3.68
C PRO A 30 -9.98 -20.95 4.93
N ALA A 31 -10.58 -19.77 4.71
CA ALA A 31 -11.03 -18.91 5.79
C ALA A 31 -11.96 -19.70 6.72
N THR A 32 -11.73 -19.62 8.02
CA THR A 32 -12.63 -20.24 9.00
C THR A 32 -14.04 -19.62 8.87
N PRO A 33 -15.12 -20.36 9.19
CA PRO A 33 -16.47 -19.80 9.17
C PRO A 33 -16.62 -18.52 10.01
N ALA A 34 -15.80 -18.36 11.06
CA ALA A 34 -15.75 -17.15 11.86
C ALA A 34 -15.15 -15.96 11.10
N ALA A 35 -14.02 -16.15 10.40
CA ALA A 35 -13.41 -15.11 9.59
C ALA A 35 -14.34 -14.66 8.43
N ALA A 36 -15.04 -15.60 7.80
CA ALA A 36 -16.01 -15.29 6.77
C ALA A 36 -17.18 -14.42 7.30
N ARG A 37 -17.69 -14.70 8.50
CA ARG A 37 -18.75 -13.89 9.12
C ARG A 37 -18.31 -12.47 9.45
N VAL A 38 -17.06 -12.30 9.91
CA VAL A 38 -16.49 -10.98 10.18
C VAL A 38 -16.38 -10.19 8.87
N ALA A 39 -15.86 -10.80 7.80
CA ALA A 39 -15.75 -10.13 6.50
C ALA A 39 -17.11 -9.71 5.93
N VAL A 40 -18.15 -10.53 6.08
CA VAL A 40 -19.51 -10.17 5.67
C VAL A 40 -20.04 -8.99 6.49
N ALA A 41 -19.86 -9.00 7.81
CA ALA A 41 -20.30 -7.91 8.67
C ALA A 41 -19.56 -6.59 8.37
N GLU A 42 -18.26 -6.66 8.05
CA GLU A 42 -17.48 -5.50 7.62
C GLU A 42 -17.98 -4.94 6.28
N ALA A 43 -18.25 -5.81 5.30
CA ALA A 43 -18.80 -5.38 4.01
C ALA A 43 -20.21 -4.76 4.16
N GLU A 44 -21.06 -5.32 5.01
CA GLU A 44 -22.38 -4.76 5.31
C GLU A 44 -22.28 -3.38 5.99
N ALA A 45 -21.37 -3.24 6.97
CA ALA A 45 -21.14 -1.97 7.64
C ALA A 45 -20.63 -0.89 6.66
N GLU A 46 -19.68 -1.26 5.79
CA GLU A 46 -19.19 -0.37 4.73
C GLU A 46 -20.31 0.09 3.80
N ALA A 47 -21.13 -0.84 3.30
CA ALA A 47 -22.25 -0.53 2.42
C ALA A 47 -23.28 0.40 3.09
N VAL A 48 -23.54 0.21 4.40
CA VAL A 48 -24.41 1.10 5.18
C VAL A 48 -23.83 2.52 5.25
N LEU A 49 -22.52 2.65 5.49
CA LEU A 49 -21.86 3.96 5.53
C LEU A 49 -21.87 4.63 4.15
N MET A 50 -21.55 3.89 3.08
CA MET A 50 -21.61 4.37 1.70
C MET A 50 -23.03 4.83 1.31
N HIS A 51 -24.05 4.06 1.64
CA HIS A 51 -25.45 4.48 1.45
C HIS A 51 -25.80 5.72 2.27
N ALA A 52 -25.29 5.86 3.50
CA ALA A 52 -25.53 7.04 4.31
C ALA A 52 -24.91 8.32 3.72
N ILE A 53 -23.78 8.21 3.02
CA ILE A 53 -23.10 9.34 2.37
C ILE A 53 -23.74 9.68 1.03
N PHE A 54 -23.96 8.66 0.18
CA PHE A 54 -24.29 8.86 -1.24
C PHE A 54 -25.75 8.55 -1.59
N GLY A 55 -26.51 7.93 -0.68
CA GLY A 55 -27.90 7.57 -0.89
C GLY A 55 -28.09 6.69 -2.13
N ALA A 56 -28.99 7.14 -3.02
CA ALA A 56 -29.29 6.45 -4.28
C ALA A 56 -28.17 6.51 -5.32
N LYS A 57 -27.13 7.35 -5.11
CA LYS A 57 -25.99 7.43 -6.01
C LYS A 57 -24.96 6.31 -5.77
N PHE A 58 -25.02 5.63 -4.62
CA PHE A 58 -24.16 4.48 -4.36
C PHE A 58 -24.60 3.28 -5.20
N ASN A 59 -23.66 2.71 -5.95
CA ASN A 59 -23.83 1.46 -6.67
C ASN A 59 -23.23 0.31 -5.84
N PRO A 60 -24.06 -0.47 -5.12
CA PRO A 60 -23.56 -1.56 -4.27
C PRO A 60 -22.93 -2.71 -5.08
N ALA A 61 -23.31 -2.88 -6.35
CA ALA A 61 -22.75 -3.95 -7.19
C ALA A 61 -21.30 -3.66 -7.61
N ALA A 62 -20.96 -2.38 -7.83
CA ALA A 62 -19.59 -1.94 -8.13
C ALA A 62 -18.83 -1.44 -6.89
N ASN A 63 -19.50 -1.36 -5.74
CA ASN A 63 -19.00 -0.76 -4.51
C ASN A 63 -18.43 0.65 -4.71
N GLU A 64 -19.15 1.50 -5.43
CA GLU A 64 -18.67 2.83 -5.80
C GLU A 64 -19.77 3.87 -5.82
N ALA A 65 -19.41 5.16 -5.72
CA ALA A 65 -20.35 6.26 -5.89
C ALA A 65 -19.71 7.46 -6.62
N PRO A 66 -20.46 8.18 -7.46
CA PRO A 66 -19.97 9.40 -8.08
C PRO A 66 -19.99 10.58 -7.10
N ILE A 67 -18.94 11.40 -7.14
CA ILE A 67 -18.86 12.67 -6.43
C ILE A 67 -18.29 13.76 -7.33
N GLU A 68 -18.75 14.99 -7.15
CA GLU A 68 -18.15 16.17 -7.75
C GLU A 68 -17.28 16.88 -6.71
N MET A 69 -16.01 17.12 -7.01
CA MET A 69 -15.09 17.81 -6.11
C MET A 69 -13.93 18.46 -6.86
N SER A 70 -13.23 19.39 -6.19
CA SER A 70 -12.05 20.06 -6.74
C SER A 70 -10.80 19.18 -6.63
N ALA A 71 -9.99 19.12 -7.67
CA ALA A 71 -8.65 18.53 -7.58
C ALA A 71 -7.72 19.42 -6.75
N PRO A 72 -6.75 18.88 -6.00
CA PRO A 72 -5.76 19.70 -5.27
C PRO A 72 -4.93 20.60 -6.20
N ASP A 73 -4.66 20.13 -7.41
CA ASP A 73 -3.69 20.68 -8.35
C ASP A 73 -4.32 21.34 -9.58
N GLN A 74 -5.65 21.34 -9.69
CA GLN A 74 -6.35 21.85 -10.87
C GLN A 74 -7.57 22.70 -10.48
N PRO A 75 -7.79 23.84 -11.14
CA PRO A 75 -8.95 24.67 -10.88
C PRO A 75 -10.23 23.97 -11.36
N GLY A 76 -11.33 24.24 -10.66
CA GLY A 76 -12.67 23.77 -11.03
C GLY A 76 -13.09 22.47 -10.37
N MET A 77 -14.35 22.10 -10.59
CA MET A 77 -14.96 20.88 -10.08
C MET A 77 -14.90 19.80 -11.16
N ARG A 78 -14.65 18.56 -10.75
CA ARG A 78 -14.60 17.40 -11.65
C ARG A 78 -15.34 16.24 -11.02
N MET A 79 -15.82 15.34 -11.88
CA MET A 79 -16.43 14.09 -11.45
C MET A 79 -15.35 13.06 -11.10
N TYR A 80 -15.54 12.42 -9.95
CA TYR A 80 -14.74 11.32 -9.45
C TYR A 80 -15.64 10.15 -9.08
N THR A 81 -15.07 8.95 -9.18
CA THR A 81 -15.62 7.74 -8.58
C THR A 81 -14.97 7.53 -7.21
N ILE A 82 -15.80 7.38 -6.19
CA ILE A 82 -15.39 7.07 -4.82
C ILE A 82 -15.46 5.56 -4.62
N GLU A 83 -14.33 4.95 -4.26
CA GLU A 83 -14.19 3.55 -3.86
C GLU A 83 -13.86 3.52 -2.35
N PRO A 84 -14.67 2.86 -1.49
CA PRO A 84 -14.31 2.71 -0.08
C PRO A 84 -13.07 1.80 0.04
N VAL A 85 -12.21 2.12 1.00
CA VAL A 85 -10.95 1.40 1.24
C VAL A 85 -10.93 0.76 2.62
N ALA A 86 -11.43 1.47 3.64
CA ALA A 86 -11.57 0.93 4.99
C ALA A 86 -12.53 1.79 5.80
N HIS A 87 -13.09 1.22 6.87
CA HIS A 87 -13.86 1.97 7.85
C HIS A 87 -13.52 1.56 9.28
N ALA A 88 -13.85 2.42 10.24
CA ALA A 88 -13.80 2.09 11.66
C ALA A 88 -14.82 2.90 12.45
N PHE A 89 -15.30 2.33 13.55
CA PHE A 89 -16.04 3.05 14.58
C PHE A 89 -15.06 3.64 15.59
N LEU A 90 -15.11 4.96 15.76
CA LEU A 90 -14.24 5.72 16.62
C LEU A 90 -14.72 5.63 18.09
N PRO A 91 -13.83 5.85 19.08
CA PRO A 91 -14.18 5.76 20.50
C PRO A 91 -15.31 6.70 20.95
N ASN A 92 -15.54 7.80 20.22
CA ASN A 92 -16.59 8.76 20.49
C ASN A 92 -17.96 8.36 19.89
N GLY A 93 -18.06 7.19 19.25
CA GLY A 93 -19.27 6.69 18.61
C GLY A 93 -19.48 7.14 17.15
N ASP A 94 -18.59 7.99 16.62
CA ASP A 94 -18.58 8.33 15.20
C ASP A 94 -18.01 7.17 14.36
N ALA A 95 -18.23 7.18 13.05
CA ALA A 95 -17.58 6.30 12.10
C ALA A 95 -16.65 7.11 11.19
N ALA A 96 -15.50 6.55 10.86
CA ALA A 96 -14.63 7.06 9.81
C ALA A 96 -14.68 6.09 8.62
N LEU A 97 -14.91 6.62 7.42
CA LEU A 97 -14.78 5.89 6.16
C LEU A 97 -13.65 6.53 5.35
N VAL A 98 -12.64 5.73 5.03
CA VAL A 98 -11.52 6.08 4.17
C VAL A 98 -11.84 5.60 2.77
N ALA A 99 -11.68 6.49 1.79
CA ALA A 99 -12.00 6.19 0.41
C ALA A 99 -10.93 6.73 -0.54
N ASN A 100 -10.76 6.00 -1.63
CA ASN A 100 -9.99 6.42 -2.79
C ASN A 100 -10.93 7.17 -3.74
N ALA A 101 -10.46 8.27 -4.33
CA ALA A 101 -11.16 8.90 -5.44
C ALA A 101 -10.38 8.74 -6.74
N LEU A 102 -11.09 8.27 -7.77
CA LEU A 102 -10.60 8.06 -9.12
C LEU A 102 -11.18 9.10 -10.05
N ALA A 103 -10.35 9.76 -10.85
CA ALA A 103 -10.85 10.71 -11.83
C ALA A 103 -11.67 9.97 -12.90
N VAL A 104 -12.92 10.40 -13.12
CA VAL A 104 -13.69 9.91 -14.26
C VAL A 104 -13.10 10.54 -15.52
N GLN A 105 -12.51 9.72 -16.39
CA GLN A 105 -11.95 10.18 -17.65
C GLN A 105 -12.71 9.60 -18.84
N ALA A 106 -13.32 10.49 -19.64
CA ALA A 106 -14.01 10.10 -20.86
C ALA A 106 -13.03 9.43 -21.84
N GLY A 107 -13.37 8.24 -22.34
CA GLY A 107 -12.57 7.51 -23.33
C GLY A 107 -11.40 6.69 -22.78
N ARG A 108 -11.21 6.62 -21.45
CA ARG A 108 -10.28 5.66 -20.83
C ARG A 108 -11.04 4.39 -20.47
N ASP A 109 -10.69 3.28 -21.11
CA ASP A 109 -11.23 1.93 -20.85
C ASP A 109 -10.72 1.38 -19.51
N GLY A 110 -10.97 2.08 -18.40
CA GLY A 110 -10.52 1.68 -17.06
C GLY A 110 -9.00 1.69 -16.85
N ILE A 111 -8.23 2.23 -17.80
CA ILE A 111 -6.77 2.32 -17.70
C ILE A 111 -6.40 3.36 -16.64
N ARG A 112 -5.72 2.89 -15.58
CA ARG A 112 -5.18 3.73 -14.52
C ARG A 112 -3.80 4.28 -14.89
N VAL A 113 -3.51 5.53 -14.51
CA VAL A 113 -2.20 6.14 -14.77
C VAL A 113 -1.21 5.71 -13.70
N HIS A 114 -0.17 4.97 -14.08
CA HIS A 114 0.82 4.43 -13.15
C HIS A 114 1.59 5.50 -12.38
N THR A 115 1.80 6.68 -12.98
CA THR A 115 2.48 7.81 -12.34
C THR A 115 1.58 8.65 -11.45
N GLU A 116 0.26 8.44 -11.46
CA GLU A 116 -0.66 9.18 -10.60
C GLU A 116 -0.97 8.41 -9.32
N GLY A 117 -0.89 9.10 -8.18
CA GLY A 117 -1.38 8.58 -6.91
C GLY A 117 -2.89 8.76 -6.75
N GLY A 118 -3.49 7.91 -5.92
CA GLY A 118 -4.89 8.00 -5.54
C GLY A 118 -5.15 9.19 -4.63
N LEU A 119 -6.38 9.71 -4.65
CA LEU A 119 -6.78 10.86 -3.84
C LEU A 119 -7.49 10.39 -2.56
N LEU A 120 -6.85 10.62 -1.42
CA LEU A 120 -7.37 10.24 -0.11
C LEU A 120 -8.55 11.12 0.28
N ASN A 121 -9.70 10.50 0.48
CA ASN A 121 -10.89 11.10 1.03
C ASN A 121 -11.24 10.43 2.36
N VAL A 122 -11.67 11.23 3.34
CA VAL A 122 -12.10 10.71 4.65
C VAL A 122 -13.45 11.31 4.99
N PHE A 123 -14.43 10.46 5.26
CA PHE A 123 -15.76 10.84 5.70
C PHE A 123 -15.93 10.48 7.17
N ILE A 124 -16.36 11.44 7.97
CA ILE A 124 -16.73 11.24 9.38
C ILE A 124 -18.25 11.27 9.46
N LEU A 125 -18.84 10.23 10.03
CA LEU A 125 -20.28 10.09 10.20
C LEU A 125 -20.62 9.96 11.67
N ARG A 126 -21.80 10.48 12.05
CA ARG A 126 -22.37 10.29 13.37
C ARG A 126 -23.66 9.50 13.27
N LYS A 127 -23.88 8.59 14.22
CA LYS A 127 -25.18 7.94 14.37
C LYS A 127 -26.09 8.80 15.25
N ALA A 128 -27.18 9.29 14.70
CA ALA A 128 -28.22 10.02 15.41
C ALA A 128 -29.59 9.39 15.09
N ASP A 129 -30.40 9.13 16.12
CA ASP A 129 -31.73 8.51 15.98
C ASP A 129 -31.73 7.22 15.14
N GLY A 130 -30.70 6.39 15.35
CA GLY A 130 -30.53 5.12 14.65
C GLY A 130 -29.99 5.23 13.22
N ARG A 131 -29.80 6.43 12.67
CA ARG A 131 -29.34 6.66 11.30
C ARG A 131 -27.94 7.28 11.27
N TRP A 132 -27.12 6.85 10.31
CA TRP A 132 -25.84 7.49 10.04
C TRP A 132 -26.04 8.76 9.22
N THR A 133 -25.38 9.82 9.62
CA THR A 133 -25.38 11.12 8.92
C THR A 133 -23.96 11.60 8.74
N LEU A 134 -23.62 12.10 7.55
CA LEU A 134 -22.33 12.70 7.28
C LEU A 134 -22.12 13.95 8.16
N LEU A 135 -21.10 13.90 9.01
CA LEU A 135 -20.69 15.02 9.85
C LEU A 135 -19.63 15.87 9.16
N LYS A 136 -18.67 15.22 8.50
CA LYS A 136 -17.56 15.91 7.84
C LYS A 136 -17.04 15.11 6.65
N HIS A 137 -16.69 15.80 5.57
CA HIS A 137 -15.94 15.24 4.44
C HIS A 137 -14.62 15.99 4.32
N HIS A 138 -13.52 15.29 4.57
CA HIS A 138 -12.18 15.75 4.29
C HIS A 138 -11.82 15.37 2.85
N VAL A 139 -11.85 16.36 1.98
CA VAL A 139 -11.68 16.21 0.53
C VAL A 139 -10.20 16.20 0.18
N ASN A 140 -9.75 15.21 -0.58
CA ASN A 140 -8.42 15.15 -1.19
C ASN A 140 -7.27 15.53 -0.24
N VAL A 141 -7.27 14.91 0.94
CA VAL A 141 -6.38 15.20 2.07
C VAL A 141 -4.91 14.99 1.71
N ALA A 142 -4.64 13.99 0.88
CA ALA A 142 -3.33 13.69 0.34
C ALA A 142 -3.48 12.94 -0.99
N ARG A 143 -2.43 13.01 -1.82
CA ARG A 143 -2.26 12.14 -2.98
C ARG A 143 -1.25 11.07 -2.62
N LEU A 144 -1.66 9.81 -2.63
CA LEU A 144 -0.87 8.70 -2.10
C LEU A 144 -0.70 7.59 -3.15
N GLY A 145 0.41 6.87 -3.06
CA GLY A 145 0.69 5.69 -3.85
C GLY A 145 0.83 5.97 -5.36
N THR A 146 0.55 4.94 -6.14
CA THR A 146 0.65 4.91 -7.61
C THR A 146 -0.56 4.18 -8.18
N TRP A 147 -0.75 4.23 -9.50
CA TRP A 147 -1.91 3.61 -10.17
C TRP A 147 -3.27 4.08 -9.63
N GLU A 148 -3.36 5.35 -9.27
CA GLU A 148 -4.55 5.99 -8.69
C GLU A 148 -5.08 5.22 -7.45
N ARG A 149 -4.16 4.68 -6.63
CA ARG A 149 -4.50 3.94 -5.39
C ARG A 149 -3.81 4.54 -4.17
N ILE A 150 -4.58 4.78 -3.12
CA ILE A 150 -4.10 5.36 -1.85
C ILE A 150 -3.36 4.38 -0.93
N GLY A 151 -3.32 3.08 -1.28
CA GLY A 151 -2.67 2.05 -0.46
C GLY A 151 -3.59 1.46 0.62
N THR A 152 -3.01 1.06 1.74
CA THR A 152 -3.69 0.37 2.85
C THR A 152 -3.90 1.30 4.04
N ALA A 153 -5.13 1.34 4.54
CA ALA A 153 -5.51 2.07 5.74
C ALA A 153 -5.35 1.19 7.00
N ARG A 154 -4.88 1.80 8.09
CA ARG A 154 -4.88 1.19 9.43
C ARG A 154 -5.33 2.21 10.47
N PHE A 155 -6.44 1.93 11.14
CA PHE A 155 -6.93 2.74 12.25
C PHE A 155 -6.17 2.42 13.53
N MET A 156 -5.77 3.46 14.26
CA MET A 156 -4.95 3.33 15.47
C MET A 156 -5.07 4.56 16.38
N HIS A 157 -4.34 4.58 17.49
CA HIS A 157 -4.22 5.74 18.35
C HIS A 157 -2.83 6.37 18.19
N LEU A 158 -2.78 7.66 17.83
CA LEU A 158 -1.53 8.42 17.70
C LEU A 158 -0.95 8.82 19.07
N ALA A 159 -1.82 8.88 20.08
CA ALA A 159 -1.57 9.13 21.49
C ALA A 159 -2.84 8.78 22.27
N PRO A 160 -2.82 8.73 23.62
CA PRO A 160 -4.05 8.55 24.40
C PRO A 160 -5.15 9.53 23.99
N GLY A 161 -6.32 9.02 23.61
CA GLY A 161 -7.46 9.84 23.16
C GLY A 161 -7.32 10.48 21.78
N LYS A 162 -6.29 10.12 21.00
CA LYS A 162 -6.05 10.64 19.65
C LYS A 162 -6.32 9.56 18.60
N PRO A 163 -7.57 9.41 18.11
CA PRO A 163 -7.86 8.48 17.03
C PRO A 163 -7.13 8.92 15.76
N GLY A 164 -6.47 7.98 15.10
CA GLY A 164 -5.67 8.25 13.92
C GLY A 164 -5.81 7.22 12.83
N LEU A 165 -5.34 7.62 11.66
CA LEU A 165 -5.25 6.81 10.46
C LEU A 165 -3.78 6.76 10.02
N ALA A 166 -3.26 5.55 9.87
CA ALA A 166 -2.02 5.30 9.16
C ALA A 166 -2.33 4.83 7.73
N MET A 167 -1.74 5.50 6.75
CA MET A 167 -1.75 5.07 5.36
C MET A 167 -0.40 4.49 4.99
N LEU A 168 -0.40 3.22 4.56
CA LEU A 168 0.76 2.55 3.99
C LEU A 168 0.59 2.51 2.48
N TYR A 169 1.45 3.21 1.75
CA TYR A 169 1.38 3.35 0.31
C TYR A 169 2.76 3.24 -0.31
N GLY A 170 2.84 3.21 -1.64
CA GLY A 170 4.12 3.01 -2.30
C GLY A 170 4.03 2.98 -3.82
N SER A 171 5.19 2.73 -4.40
CA SER A 171 5.42 2.54 -5.82
C SER A 171 5.99 1.14 -6.04
N ALA A 172 5.67 0.56 -7.19
CA ALA A 172 6.35 -0.63 -7.69
C ALA A 172 6.50 -0.44 -9.20
N PHE A 173 7.70 -0.13 -9.65
CA PHE A 173 7.97 0.19 -11.06
C PHE A 173 9.36 -0.30 -11.46
N GLN A 174 9.43 -1.07 -12.55
CA GLN A 174 10.69 -1.62 -13.09
C GLN A 174 11.54 -2.37 -12.05
N GLY A 175 10.89 -3.02 -11.08
CA GLY A 175 11.56 -3.76 -10.01
C GLY A 175 12.03 -2.93 -8.82
N TYR A 176 11.91 -1.60 -8.87
CA TYR A 176 12.05 -0.76 -7.69
C TYR A 176 10.71 -0.73 -6.95
N VAL A 177 10.77 -0.97 -5.63
CA VAL A 177 9.60 -0.96 -4.76
C VAL A 177 9.92 -0.12 -3.54
N GLU A 178 9.13 0.94 -3.35
CA GLU A 178 9.26 1.83 -2.20
C GLU A 178 7.94 1.84 -1.44
N ARG A 179 8.01 1.90 -0.12
CA ARG A 179 6.82 2.07 0.72
C ARG A 179 7.03 3.17 1.74
N TYR A 180 5.94 3.87 2.03
CA TYR A 180 5.89 5.02 2.91
C TYR A 180 4.73 4.90 3.89
N LEU A 181 4.88 5.62 5.00
CA LEU A 181 3.87 5.81 6.04
C LEU A 181 3.47 7.28 6.11
N SER A 182 2.16 7.53 5.99
CA SER A 182 1.54 8.82 6.34
C SER A 182 0.58 8.64 7.51
N LEU A 183 0.47 9.68 8.34
CA LEU A 183 -0.36 9.67 9.55
C LEU A 183 -1.32 10.85 9.55
N PHE A 184 -2.55 10.61 10.00
CA PHE A 184 -3.61 11.62 10.04
C PHE A 184 -4.37 11.54 11.39
N ASP A 185 -4.59 12.66 12.07
CA ASP A 185 -5.41 12.75 13.30
C ASP A 185 -6.90 12.90 12.93
N LEU A 186 -7.67 11.83 13.09
CA LEU A 186 -9.10 11.80 12.74
C LEU A 186 -9.96 12.68 13.66
N GLY A 187 -9.42 13.14 14.79
CA GLY A 187 -10.05 14.11 15.67
C GLY A 187 -9.78 15.57 15.28
N ALA A 188 -8.93 15.83 14.28
CA ALA A 188 -8.57 17.18 13.88
C ALA A 188 -9.72 17.91 13.16
N ALA A 189 -9.76 19.24 13.32
CA ALA A 189 -10.66 20.09 12.55
C ALA A 189 -10.35 19.97 11.05
N ASP A 190 -9.06 20.10 10.72
CA ASP A 190 -8.51 19.97 9.38
C ASP A 190 -7.55 18.78 9.33
N LEU A 191 -7.88 17.79 8.51
CA LEU A 191 -7.05 16.61 8.31
C LEU A 191 -5.88 16.97 7.40
N ARG A 192 -4.67 16.61 7.80
CA ARG A 192 -3.45 16.81 7.02
C ARG A 192 -2.47 15.68 7.31
N ASP A 193 -1.54 15.46 6.39
CA ASP A 193 -0.45 14.54 6.63
C ASP A 193 0.46 15.08 7.74
N LEU A 194 0.57 14.31 8.83
CA LEU A 194 1.43 14.60 9.97
C LEU A 194 2.87 14.18 9.72
N THR A 195 3.17 13.42 8.66
CA THR A 195 4.54 13.00 8.32
C THR A 195 5.19 13.88 7.24
N GLY A 196 4.43 14.82 6.66
CA GLY A 196 4.88 15.66 5.56
C GLY A 196 4.72 14.95 4.23
N ASP A 197 5.80 14.35 3.74
CA ASP A 197 5.85 13.66 2.43
C ASP A 197 5.86 12.13 2.57
N GLY A 198 5.48 11.60 3.74
CA GLY A 198 5.63 10.19 4.09
C GLY A 198 6.99 9.84 4.69
N ILE A 199 6.99 8.90 5.63
CA ILE A 199 8.23 8.29 6.16
C ILE A 199 8.48 6.99 5.42
N ALA A 200 9.62 6.86 4.74
CA ALA A 200 10.02 5.62 4.08
C ALA A 200 10.10 4.47 5.10
N VAL A 201 9.38 3.38 4.82
CA VAL A 201 9.32 2.17 5.66
C VAL A 201 10.01 0.98 5.02
N SER A 202 10.09 0.94 3.69
CA SER A 202 10.89 -0.03 2.94
C SER A 202 11.31 0.52 1.59
N ALA A 203 12.44 0.06 1.09
CA ALA A 203 12.93 0.31 -0.25
C ALA A 203 13.65 -0.95 -0.77
N SER A 204 13.41 -1.33 -2.01
CA SER A 204 14.08 -2.48 -2.62
C SER A 204 14.25 -2.32 -4.13
N ALA A 205 15.36 -2.80 -4.65
CA ALA A 205 15.64 -2.91 -6.08
C ALA A 205 15.61 -4.39 -6.50
N LEU A 206 14.43 -5.00 -6.58
CA LEU A 206 14.25 -6.44 -6.80
C LEU A 206 14.61 -6.93 -8.21
N ALA A 207 14.58 -6.04 -9.21
CA ALA A 207 15.03 -6.36 -10.57
C ALA A 207 16.48 -5.95 -10.85
N CYS A 208 17.19 -5.47 -9.83
CA CYS A 208 18.58 -5.09 -9.95
C CYS A 208 19.46 -6.34 -10.12
N GLU A 209 20.36 -6.30 -11.09
CA GLU A 209 21.46 -7.26 -11.21
C GLU A 209 22.73 -6.58 -10.70
N PRO A 210 23.35 -7.04 -9.59
CA PRO A 210 24.47 -6.30 -9.02
C PRO A 210 25.65 -6.27 -10.00
N ALA A 211 26.23 -5.08 -10.21
CA ALA A 211 27.36 -4.84 -11.10
C ALA A 211 28.38 -3.88 -10.46
N ASP A 212 29.51 -3.62 -11.12
CA ASP A 212 30.58 -2.76 -10.56
C ASP A 212 30.10 -1.34 -10.19
N THR A 213 29.08 -0.84 -10.88
CA THR A 213 28.50 0.49 -10.64
C THR A 213 27.07 0.44 -10.11
N GLU A 214 26.54 -0.75 -9.81
CA GLU A 214 25.15 -0.95 -9.43
C GLU A 214 25.06 -1.76 -8.14
N THR A 215 24.47 -1.13 -7.11
CA THR A 215 24.24 -1.75 -5.81
C THR A 215 22.76 -2.09 -5.69
N CYS A 216 22.45 -3.38 -5.56
CA CYS A 216 21.11 -3.83 -5.27
C CYS A 216 20.87 -3.75 -3.77
N TYR A 217 19.65 -3.43 -3.37
CA TYR A 217 19.31 -3.27 -1.96
C TYR A 217 17.91 -3.82 -1.66
N GLU A 218 17.73 -4.28 -0.44
CA GLU A 218 16.43 -4.58 0.14
C GLU A 218 16.46 -4.17 1.61
N VAL A 219 15.62 -3.19 1.97
CA VAL A 219 15.52 -2.65 3.32
C VAL A 219 14.06 -2.58 3.70
N ALA A 220 13.71 -3.09 4.87
CA ALA A 220 12.38 -2.98 5.44
C ALA A 220 12.44 -2.62 6.92
N SER A 221 11.35 -2.08 7.44
CA SER A 221 11.23 -1.75 8.86
C SER A 221 9.96 -2.28 9.50
N GLY A 222 10.10 -2.66 10.77
CA GLY A 222 8.99 -2.65 11.71
C GLY A 222 8.90 -1.28 12.37
N TRP A 223 7.70 -0.78 12.61
CA TRP A 223 7.48 0.50 13.27
C TRP A 223 6.40 0.42 14.34
N ARG A 224 6.50 1.31 15.33
CA ARG A 224 5.55 1.42 16.43
C ARG A 224 5.56 2.82 17.03
N PHE A 225 4.51 3.16 17.76
CA PHE A 225 4.53 4.32 18.64
C PHE A 225 5.35 4.05 19.91
N ALA A 226 5.99 5.09 20.41
CA ALA A 226 6.60 5.16 21.74
C ALA A 226 6.12 6.45 22.42
N VAL A 227 6.01 6.45 23.75
CA VAL A 227 5.63 7.66 24.49
C VAL A 227 6.56 8.81 24.08
N SER A 228 5.97 9.99 23.83
CA SER A 228 6.73 11.14 23.36
C SER A 228 7.84 11.51 24.34
N ALA A 229 9.08 11.57 23.84
CA ALA A 229 10.23 11.99 24.65
C ALA A 229 10.22 13.50 24.97
N SER A 230 9.58 14.30 24.12
CA SER A 230 9.48 15.76 24.26
C SER A 230 8.16 16.23 24.89
N GLY A 231 7.23 15.32 25.19
CA GLY A 231 5.88 15.66 25.64
C GLY A 231 5.01 16.27 24.54
N ALA A 232 5.29 15.94 23.27
CA ALA A 232 4.52 16.40 22.13
C ALA A 232 3.06 15.89 22.14
N ALA A 233 2.21 16.51 21.33
CA ALA A 233 0.79 16.17 21.21
C ALA A 233 0.51 14.74 20.71
N TYR A 234 1.50 14.12 20.06
CA TYR A 234 1.45 12.75 19.56
C TYR A 234 2.65 11.96 20.05
N ASN A 235 2.51 10.64 20.14
CA ASN A 235 3.60 9.73 20.46
C ASN A 235 4.68 9.75 19.37
N ASP A 236 5.92 9.48 19.77
CA ASP A 236 7.04 9.32 18.84
C ASP A 236 6.84 8.06 17.97
N LEU A 237 7.36 8.07 16.75
CA LEU A 237 7.47 6.87 15.93
C LEU A 237 8.88 6.29 16.06
N VAL A 238 8.96 4.99 16.33
CA VAL A 238 10.22 4.24 16.37
C VAL A 238 10.21 3.18 15.28
N PHE A 239 11.24 3.23 14.44
CA PHE A 239 11.49 2.29 13.35
C PHE A 239 12.70 1.42 13.67
N GLN A 240 12.60 0.12 13.40
CA GLN A 240 13.72 -0.81 13.36
C GLN A 240 13.87 -1.31 11.93
N PHE A 241 14.98 -0.96 11.29
CA PHE A 241 15.32 -1.35 9.92
C PHE A 241 16.17 -2.60 9.92
N ARG A 242 15.93 -3.47 8.94
CA ARG A 242 16.77 -4.61 8.58
C ARG A 242 16.82 -4.74 7.07
N GLY A 243 17.95 -5.20 6.55
CA GLY A 243 18.13 -5.37 5.13
C GLY A 243 19.55 -5.74 4.76
N GLU A 244 19.83 -5.60 3.47
CA GLU A 244 21.16 -5.75 2.90
C GLU A 244 21.32 -4.95 1.62
N GLU A 245 22.57 -4.65 1.30
CA GLU A 245 23.04 -4.16 0.01
C GLU A 245 23.96 -5.22 -0.60
N ASP A 246 23.78 -5.56 -1.89
CA ASP A 246 24.74 -6.36 -2.67
C ASP A 246 25.35 -5.46 -3.75
N SER A 247 26.65 -5.25 -3.64
CA SER A 247 27.46 -4.62 -4.68
C SER A 247 28.45 -5.63 -5.25
N LYS A 248 29.07 -5.35 -6.39
CA LYS A 248 30.17 -6.18 -6.89
C LYS A 248 31.52 -5.58 -6.52
N LYS A 249 32.40 -6.44 -6.00
CA LYS A 249 33.83 -6.13 -5.84
C LYS A 249 34.66 -6.96 -6.80
N ASP A 250 35.64 -6.29 -7.40
CA ASP A 250 36.68 -6.92 -8.19
C ASP A 250 37.62 -7.73 -7.28
N VAL A 251 37.57 -9.06 -7.42
CA VAL A 251 38.40 -9.99 -6.65
C VAL A 251 39.59 -10.51 -7.45
N ARG A 252 40.05 -9.77 -8.47
CA ARG A 252 41.23 -10.14 -9.26
C ARG A 252 42.44 -10.44 -8.35
N ARG A 253 43.04 -11.61 -8.55
CA ARG A 253 44.44 -11.84 -8.19
C ARG A 253 45.31 -11.24 -9.30
N LYS A 254 46.40 -10.57 -8.90
CA LYS A 254 47.35 -9.93 -9.81
C LYS A 254 47.78 -10.92 -10.91
N GLY A 255 47.46 -10.63 -12.17
CA GLY A 255 47.82 -11.47 -13.34
C GLY A 255 46.72 -12.35 -13.94
N GLY A 256 45.48 -12.29 -13.47
CA GLY A 256 44.34 -12.98 -14.12
C GLY A 256 43.68 -12.16 -15.25
N GLU A 257 43.25 -12.82 -16.32
CA GLU A 257 42.46 -12.21 -17.41
C GLU A 257 40.97 -12.12 -17.05
N GLY A 258 40.34 -11.00 -17.41
CA GLY A 258 38.90 -10.72 -17.28
C GLY A 258 38.46 -10.24 -15.88
N PRO A 259 37.34 -9.48 -15.77
CA PRO A 259 36.77 -9.10 -14.49
C PRO A 259 36.18 -10.34 -13.78
N ARG A 260 36.58 -10.58 -12.53
CA ARG A 260 35.94 -11.57 -11.66
C ARG A 260 35.27 -10.81 -10.53
N LEU A 261 33.96 -10.66 -10.65
CA LEU A 261 33.14 -9.94 -9.69
C LEU A 261 32.60 -10.92 -8.66
N ALA A 262 32.78 -10.60 -7.38
CA ALA A 262 32.14 -11.30 -6.28
C ALA A 262 31.13 -10.36 -5.61
N SER A 263 30.03 -10.92 -5.14
CA SER A 263 29.09 -10.20 -4.28
C SER A 263 29.81 -9.72 -3.02
N ASP A 264 29.54 -8.47 -2.67
CA ASP A 264 29.98 -7.80 -1.46
C ASP A 264 28.74 -7.35 -0.71
N ILE A 265 28.22 -8.27 0.10
CA ILE A 265 26.97 -8.10 0.82
C ILE A 265 27.23 -7.32 2.10
N THR A 266 26.63 -6.14 2.23
CA THR A 266 26.61 -5.34 3.45
C THR A 266 25.26 -5.51 4.14
N ARG A 267 25.26 -6.05 5.36
CA ARG A 267 24.03 -6.11 6.16
C ARG A 267 23.68 -4.75 6.72
N LEU A 268 22.40 -4.42 6.64
CA LEU A 268 21.82 -3.20 7.16
C LEU A 268 21.01 -3.53 8.42
N ASP A 269 21.38 -2.92 9.55
CA ASP A 269 20.61 -2.93 10.79
C ASP A 269 20.72 -1.55 11.42
N GLY A 270 19.59 -0.99 11.83
CA GLY A 270 19.55 0.35 12.37
C GLY A 270 18.17 0.74 12.86
N ALA A 271 18.10 1.91 13.48
CA ALA A 271 16.86 2.45 13.99
C ALA A 271 16.73 3.93 13.65
N ALA A 272 15.49 4.41 13.63
CA ALA A 272 15.16 5.82 13.54
C ALA A 272 14.03 6.15 14.51
N ARG A 273 14.13 7.31 15.17
CA ARG A 273 13.04 7.89 15.96
C ARG A 273 12.60 9.19 15.34
N TYR A 274 11.29 9.33 15.15
CA TYR A 274 10.66 10.58 14.74
C TYR A 274 9.80 11.12 15.88
N ALA A 275 9.94 12.41 16.18
CA ALA A 275 9.11 13.11 17.14
C ALA A 275 8.27 14.17 16.40
N TYR A 276 7.08 14.45 16.92
CA TYR A 276 6.25 15.52 16.37
C TYR A 276 6.72 16.89 16.89
N ASP A 277 7.05 17.80 15.98
CA ASP A 277 7.58 19.13 16.32
C ASP A 277 6.51 20.22 16.53
N GLY A 278 5.23 19.81 16.56
CA GLY A 278 4.08 20.72 16.53
C GLY A 278 3.51 20.95 15.13
N LYS A 279 4.25 20.57 14.09
CA LYS A 279 3.82 20.66 12.69
C LYS A 279 3.87 19.30 12.00
N THR A 280 4.98 18.58 12.07
CA THR A 280 5.21 17.31 11.37
C THR A 280 6.09 16.37 12.21
N TYR A 281 6.12 15.09 11.87
CA TYR A 281 7.11 14.16 12.38
C TYR A 281 8.47 14.46 11.76
N VAL A 282 9.47 14.69 12.60
CA VAL A 282 10.86 14.96 12.21
C VAL A 282 11.80 13.93 12.82
N LEU A 283 12.84 13.54 12.09
CA LEU A 283 13.85 12.61 12.57
C LEU A 283 14.64 13.27 13.71
N VAL A 284 14.61 12.67 14.90
CA VAL A 284 15.31 13.19 16.09
C VAL A 284 16.45 12.29 16.58
N GLU A 285 16.46 11.02 16.15
CA GLU A 285 17.47 10.05 16.54
C GLU A 285 17.69 9.01 15.42
N GLY A 286 18.93 8.57 15.22
CA GLY A 286 19.27 7.51 14.28
C GLY A 286 19.23 7.93 12.80
N LYS A 287 18.97 6.97 11.91
CA LYS A 287 18.95 7.17 10.46
C LYS A 287 17.85 6.33 9.82
N ASN A 288 17.08 6.93 8.89
CA ASN A 288 16.16 6.16 8.06
C ASN A 288 16.94 5.48 6.92
N LEU A 289 17.17 4.17 7.08
CA LEU A 289 17.91 3.40 6.10
C LEU A 289 17.12 3.26 4.78
N ALA A 290 15.79 3.14 4.84
CA ALA A 290 14.96 3.04 3.63
C ALA A 290 14.89 4.34 2.81
N ARG A 291 15.22 5.51 3.37
CA ARG A 291 15.27 6.79 2.64
C ARG A 291 16.60 7.00 1.90
N SER A 292 17.61 6.18 2.19
CA SER A 292 18.98 6.37 1.66
C SER A 292 19.19 5.71 0.29
N HIS A 293 18.14 5.13 -0.29
CA HIS A 293 18.13 4.36 -1.52
C HIS A 293 16.91 4.75 -2.36
#